data_AF-A0A3S9WJM5-F1
#
_entry.id   AF-A0A3S9WJM5-F1
#
_cell.length_a   1.000
_cell.length_b   1.000
_cell.length_c   1.000
_cell.angle_alpha   90.00
_cell.angle_beta   90.00
_cell.angle_gamma   90.00
#
_symmetry.space_group_name_H-M   'P 1'
#
loop_
_entity.id
_entity.type
_entity.pdbx_description
1 polymer ?
#
loop_
_entity_poly.entity_id
_entity_poly.type
_entity_poly.pdbx_seq_one_letter_code
_entity_poly.pdbx_strand_id
1 'polypeptide(L)'
;MPTPLIEREITAPVSLTTPDGELNRDAVGWSRTPVHDTSGIPGRGHWGRNKRWEYWNVMTPSHIIAFTVSCVDYMSLHEVWVLDRATGHDIGATVISPGSRSATLPASIGDGPARARTRRITIDVDESFDGTRLRGSAPRVSFDLLAGRPAGHEALGVVVPWRTGDGIPRFQYTVKDVARPASGTVTVDGIAHDVPTGS
;
A
#
# COMPACT_ATOMS: atom_id res chain seq x y z
N MET A 1 -37.41 -3.43 5.03
CA MET A 1 -36.07 -4.04 4.90
C MET A 1 -35.28 -3.14 3.96
N PRO A 2 -34.08 -2.63 4.31
CA PRO A 2 -33.27 -1.94 3.32
C PRO A 2 -32.88 -2.94 2.22
N THR A 3 -33.10 -2.57 0.97
CA THR A 3 -32.65 -3.36 -0.19
C THR A 3 -31.13 -3.43 -0.13
N PRO A 4 -30.51 -4.64 -0.19
CA PRO A 4 -29.06 -4.73 -0.27
C PRO A 4 -28.59 -3.97 -1.52
N LEU A 5 -27.70 -3.01 -1.32
CA LEU A 5 -27.04 -2.30 -2.41
C LEU A 5 -26.05 -3.29 -3.03
N ILE A 6 -26.35 -3.80 -4.21
CA ILE A 6 -25.43 -4.63 -4.98
C ILE A 6 -24.51 -3.65 -5.72
N GLU A 7 -23.35 -3.38 -5.13
CA GLU A 7 -22.34 -2.55 -5.77
C GLU A 7 -21.70 -3.32 -6.95
N ARG A 8 -21.41 -2.62 -8.04
CA ARG A 8 -20.95 -3.23 -9.30
C ARG A 8 -19.53 -3.78 -9.15
N GLU A 9 -19.29 -5.00 -9.63
CA GLU A 9 -17.94 -5.51 -9.80
C GLU A 9 -17.31 -4.95 -11.09
N ILE A 10 -16.10 -4.41 -10.99
CA ILE A 10 -15.27 -3.95 -12.08
C ILE A 10 -14.28 -5.07 -12.42
N THR A 11 -14.38 -5.59 -13.63
CA THR A 11 -13.63 -6.77 -14.09
C THR A 11 -12.64 -6.46 -15.22
N ALA A 12 -12.66 -5.24 -15.75
CA ALA A 12 -11.80 -4.79 -16.84
C ALA A 12 -11.06 -3.49 -16.44
N PRO A 13 -9.89 -3.22 -17.04
CA PRO A 13 -9.15 -1.99 -16.80
C PRO A 13 -10.03 -0.74 -16.97
N VAL A 14 -9.97 0.17 -16.00
CA VAL A 14 -10.75 1.42 -16.01
C VAL A 14 -9.94 2.58 -15.43
N SER A 15 -9.98 3.74 -16.08
CA SER A 15 -9.40 4.97 -15.51
C SER A 15 -10.21 5.40 -14.29
N LEU A 16 -9.54 5.64 -13.16
CA LEU A 16 -10.18 6.13 -11.93
C LEU A 16 -10.74 7.54 -12.12
N THR A 17 -10.13 8.35 -12.98
CA THR A 17 -10.54 9.74 -13.23
C THR A 17 -10.89 9.99 -14.69
N THR A 18 -11.75 10.97 -14.92
CA THR A 18 -11.93 11.58 -16.24
C THR A 18 -10.69 12.41 -16.62
N PRO A 19 -10.53 12.84 -17.88
CA PRO A 19 -9.45 13.74 -18.29
C PRO A 19 -9.40 15.07 -17.52
N ASP A 20 -10.54 15.52 -16.98
CA ASP A 20 -10.66 16.73 -16.19
C ASP A 20 -10.25 16.53 -14.72
N GLY A 21 -9.92 15.30 -14.31
CA GLY A 21 -9.51 14.95 -12.94
C GLY A 21 -10.65 14.66 -11.97
N GLU A 22 -11.90 14.61 -12.46
CA GLU A 22 -13.05 14.19 -11.67
C GLU A 22 -13.14 12.67 -11.57
N LEU A 23 -13.88 12.16 -10.59
CA LEU A 23 -14.14 10.73 -10.48
C LEU A 23 -14.83 10.19 -11.74
N ASN A 24 -14.26 9.16 -12.35
CA ASN A 24 -14.93 8.42 -13.41
C ASN A 24 -16.05 7.54 -12.80
N ARG A 25 -17.30 7.75 -13.22
CA ARG A 25 -18.44 6.94 -12.76
C ARG A 25 -18.33 5.47 -13.15
N ASP A 26 -17.67 5.18 -14.26
CA ASP A 26 -17.43 3.80 -14.69
C ASP A 26 -16.41 3.08 -13.80
N ALA A 27 -15.64 3.81 -13.00
CA ALA A 27 -14.74 3.25 -12.00
C ALA A 27 -15.41 2.94 -10.65
N VAL A 28 -16.61 3.47 -10.39
CA VAL A 28 -17.33 3.26 -9.12
C VAL A 28 -17.80 1.82 -9.05
N GLY A 29 -17.40 1.14 -7.97
CA GLY A 29 -17.60 -0.27 -7.77
C GLY A 29 -16.54 -0.89 -6.86
N TRP A 30 -16.49 -2.22 -6.89
CA TRP A 30 -15.43 -3.03 -6.28
C TRP A 30 -14.76 -3.91 -7.33
N SER A 31 -13.60 -4.50 -7.04
CA SER A 31 -12.87 -5.38 -7.96
C SER A 31 -12.11 -6.47 -7.20
N ARG A 32 -11.98 -7.65 -7.80
CA ARG A 32 -11.18 -8.79 -7.28
C ARG A 32 -9.71 -8.77 -7.67
N THR A 33 -9.35 -7.87 -8.57
CA THR A 33 -7.99 -7.63 -9.00
C THR A 33 -7.81 -6.13 -9.21
N PRO A 34 -6.57 -5.60 -9.11
CA PRO A 34 -6.34 -4.17 -9.25
C PRO A 34 -6.44 -3.75 -10.73
N VAL A 35 -7.64 -3.36 -11.15
CA VAL A 35 -7.95 -2.96 -12.54
C VAL A 35 -8.12 -1.44 -12.71
N HIS A 36 -8.00 -0.66 -11.63
CA HIS A 36 -8.15 0.78 -11.69
C HIS A 36 -6.83 1.47 -12.01
N ASP A 37 -6.76 2.19 -13.12
CA ASP A 37 -5.66 3.09 -13.44
C ASP A 37 -5.80 4.37 -12.60
N THR A 38 -4.81 4.63 -11.75
CA THR A 38 -4.78 5.80 -10.87
C THR A 38 -3.79 6.88 -11.30
N SER A 39 -3.24 6.78 -12.51
CA SER A 39 -2.27 7.74 -13.07
C SER A 39 -2.80 9.17 -13.21
N GLY A 40 -4.11 9.36 -13.30
CA GLY A 40 -4.76 10.67 -13.30
C GLY A 40 -4.75 11.42 -11.97
N ILE A 41 -4.20 10.82 -10.90
CA ILE A 41 -4.09 11.42 -9.57
C ILE A 41 -2.66 11.95 -9.30
N PRO A 42 -2.48 13.22 -8.88
CA PRO A 42 -3.52 14.22 -8.65
C PRO A 42 -4.00 14.87 -9.95
N GLY A 43 -5.31 15.14 -10.03
CA GLY A 43 -5.87 15.98 -11.09
C GLY A 43 -5.36 17.43 -11.02
N ARG A 44 -5.54 18.19 -12.11
CA ARG A 44 -5.16 19.61 -12.17
C ARG A 44 -5.83 20.42 -11.05
N GLY A 45 -5.06 21.20 -10.30
CA GLY A 45 -5.60 22.09 -9.25
C GLY A 45 -5.86 21.43 -7.89
N HIS A 46 -5.53 20.15 -7.70
CA HIS A 46 -5.78 19.41 -6.45
C HIS A 46 -4.54 19.24 -5.56
N TRP A 47 -3.51 20.06 -5.73
CA TRP A 47 -2.29 20.00 -4.91
C TRP A 47 -2.59 20.21 -3.41
N GLY A 48 -2.00 19.37 -2.56
CA GLY A 48 -2.18 19.37 -1.11
C GLY A 48 -3.44 18.64 -0.63
N ARG A 49 -4.15 17.95 -1.54
CA ARG A 49 -5.33 17.11 -1.23
C ARG A 49 -5.11 15.64 -1.57
N ASN A 50 -4.08 15.32 -2.35
CA ASN A 50 -3.76 13.94 -2.70
C ASN A 50 -3.07 13.25 -1.54
N LYS A 51 -3.54 12.05 -1.19
CA LYS A 51 -2.95 11.22 -0.14
C LYS A 51 -2.77 9.83 -0.69
N ARG A 52 -1.52 9.40 -0.78
CA ARG A 52 -1.13 8.10 -1.36
C ARG A 52 -0.22 7.39 -0.39
N TRP A 53 -0.45 6.10 -0.21
CA TRP A 53 0.40 5.28 0.63
C TRP A 53 0.41 3.82 0.14
N GLU A 54 1.54 3.19 0.35
CA GLU A 54 1.76 1.75 0.29
C GLU A 54 1.93 1.28 1.73
N TYR A 55 1.17 0.27 2.16
CA TYR A 55 1.22 -0.28 3.51
C TYR A 55 1.31 -1.78 3.46
N TRP A 56 2.27 -2.34 4.20
CA TRP A 56 2.43 -3.77 4.38
C TRP A 56 2.36 -4.14 5.85
N ASN A 57 1.72 -5.25 6.15
CA ASN A 57 1.75 -5.91 7.43
C ASN A 57 2.04 -7.39 7.23
N VAL A 58 3.18 -7.85 7.73
CA VAL A 58 3.61 -9.24 7.67
C VAL A 58 3.54 -9.80 9.08
N MET A 59 2.70 -10.79 9.27
CA MET A 59 2.62 -11.54 10.52
C MET A 59 3.52 -12.76 10.38
N THR A 60 4.31 -13.03 11.41
CA THR A 60 5.18 -14.21 11.48
C THR A 60 4.92 -14.92 12.81
N PRO A 61 5.49 -16.12 13.05
CA PRO A 61 5.36 -16.79 14.34
C PRO A 61 5.89 -15.96 15.52
N SER A 62 6.99 -15.22 15.34
CA SER A 62 7.69 -14.50 16.41
C SER A 62 7.39 -13.00 16.42
N HIS A 63 7.22 -12.38 15.25
CA HIS A 63 7.07 -10.94 15.10
C HIS A 63 5.91 -10.52 14.20
N ILE A 64 5.41 -9.31 14.38
CA ILE A 64 4.60 -8.60 13.38
C ILE A 64 5.43 -7.44 12.86
N ILE A 65 5.58 -7.35 11.54
CA ILE A 65 6.33 -6.29 10.86
C ILE A 65 5.32 -5.45 10.08
N ALA A 66 5.33 -4.14 10.30
CA ALA A 66 4.55 -3.19 9.51
C ALA A 66 5.45 -2.10 8.95
N PHE A 67 5.18 -1.66 7.73
CA PHE A 67 5.83 -0.47 7.20
C PHE A 67 4.92 0.29 6.24
N THR A 68 5.19 1.59 6.13
CA THR A 68 4.44 2.53 5.31
C THR A 68 5.39 3.36 4.47
N VAL A 69 5.09 3.47 3.16
CA VAL A 69 5.62 4.51 2.28
C VAL A 69 4.47 5.44 1.94
N SER A 70 4.51 6.72 2.34
CA SER A 70 3.41 7.65 2.03
C SER A 70 3.86 9.02 1.55
N CYS A 71 2.97 9.65 0.78
CA CYS A 71 3.12 11.01 0.29
C CYS A 71 1.75 11.71 0.27
N VAL A 72 1.70 12.93 0.81
CA VAL A 72 0.52 13.80 0.81
C VAL A 72 0.79 15.14 0.10
N ASP A 73 1.49 15.07 -1.03
CA ASP A 73 2.03 16.17 -1.84
C ASP A 73 3.15 17.00 -1.16
N TYR A 74 2.81 17.72 -0.09
CA TYR A 74 3.73 18.64 0.58
C TYR A 74 4.55 17.99 1.70
N MET A 75 4.28 16.72 2.00
CA MET A 75 4.92 15.97 3.08
C MET A 75 4.92 14.48 2.74
N SER A 76 5.97 13.79 3.14
CA SER A 76 6.04 12.33 3.14
C SER A 76 6.14 11.82 4.57
N LEU A 77 5.47 10.72 4.87
CA LEU A 77 5.57 10.04 6.16
C LEU A 77 5.90 8.58 5.91
N HIS A 78 7.00 8.12 6.49
CA HIS A 78 7.45 6.74 6.38
C HIS A 78 7.57 6.13 7.76
N GLU A 79 7.19 4.87 7.88
CA GLU A 79 7.21 4.15 9.14
C GLU A 79 7.74 2.74 8.92
N VAL A 80 8.52 2.25 9.89
CA VAL A 80 8.83 0.84 10.07
C VAL A 80 8.57 0.53 11.53
N TRP A 81 7.80 -0.51 11.79
CA TRP A 81 7.38 -0.93 13.12
C TRP A 81 7.45 -2.46 13.21
N VAL A 82 7.97 -2.96 14.32
CA VAL A 82 8.10 -4.39 14.60
C VAL A 82 7.65 -4.66 16.02
N LEU A 83 6.76 -5.64 16.19
CA LEU A 83 6.28 -6.13 17.48
C LEU A 83 6.79 -7.55 17.71
N ASP A 84 7.41 -7.79 18.85
CA ASP A 84 7.64 -9.14 19.39
C ASP A 84 6.31 -9.67 19.95
N ARG A 85 5.84 -10.80 19.40
CA ARG A 85 4.54 -11.38 19.75
C ARG A 85 4.55 -12.12 21.08
N ALA A 86 5.71 -12.61 21.52
CA ALA A 86 5.85 -13.33 22.77
C ALA A 86 5.90 -12.37 23.96
N THR A 87 6.62 -11.25 23.82
CA THR A 87 6.78 -10.27 24.90
C THR A 87 5.79 -9.12 24.84
N GLY A 88 5.23 -8.83 23.65
CA GLY A 88 4.39 -7.66 23.41
C GLY A 88 5.17 -6.35 23.28
N HIS A 89 6.51 -6.39 23.32
CA HIS A 89 7.34 -5.22 23.11
C HIS A 89 7.49 -4.87 21.64
N ASP A 90 7.40 -3.59 21.33
CA ASP A 90 7.58 -3.08 19.97
C ASP A 90 8.77 -2.12 19.84
N ILE A 91 9.32 -2.07 18.64
CA ILE A 91 10.33 -1.10 18.24
C ILE A 91 9.98 -0.56 16.85
N GLY A 92 10.41 0.65 16.56
CA GLY A 92 10.17 1.24 15.25
C GLY A 92 10.79 2.60 15.07
N ALA A 93 10.60 3.14 13.87
CA ALA A 93 10.91 4.51 13.56
C ALA A 93 9.85 5.09 12.62
N THR A 94 9.52 6.35 12.85
CA THR A 94 8.72 7.17 11.95
C THR A 94 9.56 8.35 11.50
N VAL A 95 9.51 8.67 10.21
CA VAL A 95 10.16 9.85 9.63
C VAL A 95 9.13 10.65 8.86
N ILE A 96 9.00 11.93 9.25
CA ILE A 96 8.25 12.93 8.49
C ILE A 96 9.28 13.77 7.72
N SER A 97 9.12 13.85 6.40
CA SER A 97 10.01 14.63 5.53
C SER A 97 9.21 15.69 4.77
N PRO A 98 9.76 16.91 4.62
CA PRO A 98 9.12 17.95 3.81
C PRO A 98 9.13 17.56 2.33
N GLY A 99 8.02 17.84 1.65
CA GLY A 99 7.80 17.52 0.24
C GLY A 99 7.69 16.02 -0.03
N SER A 100 7.77 15.67 -1.32
CA SER A 100 7.61 14.30 -1.83
C SER A 100 8.93 13.57 -2.11
N ARG A 101 10.08 14.25 -2.03
CA ARG A 101 11.38 13.71 -2.50
C ARG A 101 11.82 12.42 -1.82
N SER A 102 11.37 12.18 -0.60
CA SER A 102 11.72 10.97 0.15
C SER A 102 10.86 9.75 -0.22
N ALA A 103 9.83 9.93 -1.04
CA ALA A 103 8.86 8.91 -1.42
C ALA A 103 8.90 8.67 -2.94
N THR A 104 8.80 7.41 -3.34
CA THR A 104 8.46 7.00 -4.71
C THR A 104 7.26 6.09 -4.59
N LEU A 105 6.16 6.41 -5.28
CA LEU A 105 4.96 5.60 -5.34
C LEU A 105 4.58 5.42 -6.81
N PRO A 106 4.33 4.20 -7.28
CA PRO A 106 4.00 3.92 -8.67
C PRO A 106 2.67 4.56 -9.05
N ALA A 107 2.39 4.80 -10.33
CA ALA A 107 1.16 5.48 -10.75
C ALA A 107 -0.09 4.70 -10.34
N SER A 108 -0.09 3.38 -10.60
CA SER A 108 -1.10 2.43 -10.12
C SER A 108 -0.44 1.33 -9.29
N ILE A 109 -1.25 0.64 -8.49
CA ILE A 109 -0.77 -0.52 -7.71
C ILE A 109 -0.27 -1.62 -8.66
N GLY A 110 0.84 -2.26 -8.31
CA GLY A 110 1.48 -3.26 -9.17
C GLY A 110 2.44 -2.70 -10.23
N ASP A 111 2.40 -1.39 -10.53
CA ASP A 111 3.33 -0.75 -11.47
C ASP A 111 4.67 -0.37 -10.81
N GLY A 112 5.12 -1.14 -9.81
CA GLY A 112 6.22 -0.80 -8.90
C GLY A 112 7.48 -0.17 -9.55
N PRO A 113 8.31 0.51 -8.76
CA PRO A 113 8.48 0.28 -7.33
C PRO A 113 7.79 1.32 -6.43
N ALA A 114 7.54 0.92 -5.17
CA ALA A 114 7.30 1.86 -4.07
C ALA A 114 8.53 1.93 -3.15
N ARG A 115 9.03 3.14 -2.87
CA ARG A 115 10.28 3.38 -2.15
C ARG A 115 10.17 4.48 -1.10
N ALA A 116 10.87 4.31 0.02
CA ALA A 116 11.20 5.39 0.94
C ALA A 116 12.73 5.56 1.04
N ARG A 117 13.20 6.80 1.07
CA ARG A 117 14.62 7.16 1.23
C ARG A 117 14.78 8.31 2.20
N THR A 118 15.30 8.01 3.38
CA THR A 118 15.64 9.00 4.42
C THR A 118 16.92 8.57 5.12
N ARG A 119 17.44 9.40 6.04
CA ARG A 119 18.62 9.03 6.85
C ARG A 119 18.35 7.86 7.81
N ARG A 120 17.11 7.70 8.27
CA ARG A 120 16.75 6.69 9.30
C ARG A 120 15.97 5.51 8.73
N ILE A 121 15.25 5.68 7.64
CA ILE A 121 14.38 4.67 7.04
C ILE A 121 14.70 4.55 5.55
N THR A 122 14.91 3.32 5.11
CA THR A 122 14.92 2.92 3.70
C THR A 122 13.87 1.81 3.51
N ILE A 123 13.01 1.93 2.52
CA ILE A 123 12.03 0.90 2.16
C ILE A 123 12.06 0.69 0.65
N ASP A 124 11.97 -0.57 0.26
CA ASP A 124 12.07 -1.06 -1.10
C ASP A 124 11.00 -2.13 -1.34
N VAL A 125 9.92 -1.76 -2.04
CA VAL A 125 8.89 -2.68 -2.52
C VAL A 125 9.07 -2.87 -4.02
N ASP A 126 9.40 -4.10 -4.42
CA ASP A 126 9.62 -4.51 -5.81
C ASP A 126 8.64 -5.60 -6.19
N GLU A 127 7.92 -5.42 -7.29
CA GLU A 127 7.14 -6.49 -7.89
C GLU A 127 8.05 -7.50 -8.59
N SER A 128 7.79 -8.78 -8.38
CA SER A 128 8.47 -9.90 -9.04
C SER A 128 7.44 -10.86 -9.65
N PHE A 129 7.90 -11.80 -10.46
CA PHE A 129 7.01 -12.78 -11.09
C PHE A 129 6.31 -13.68 -10.05
N ASP A 130 7.02 -14.05 -8.99
CA ASP A 130 6.59 -14.95 -7.92
C ASP A 130 5.93 -14.21 -6.74
N GLY A 131 5.93 -12.88 -6.73
CA GLY A 131 5.37 -12.12 -5.63
C GLY A 131 5.81 -10.66 -5.59
N THR A 132 6.00 -10.15 -4.38
CA THR A 132 6.46 -8.80 -4.12
C THR A 132 7.57 -8.89 -3.08
N ARG A 133 8.76 -8.43 -3.43
CA ARG A 133 9.89 -8.38 -2.51
C ARG A 133 9.84 -7.10 -1.70
N LEU A 134 9.89 -7.25 -0.37
CA LEU A 134 9.76 -6.22 0.62
C LEU A 134 11.09 -6.12 1.37
N ARG A 135 11.83 -5.04 1.16
CA ARG A 135 13.09 -4.79 1.84
C ARG A 135 13.01 -3.49 2.61
N GLY A 136 13.66 -3.45 3.77
CA GLY A 136 13.74 -2.20 4.48
C GLY A 136 14.70 -2.22 5.66
N SER A 137 15.04 -1.02 6.09
CA SER A 137 15.87 -0.80 7.28
C SER A 137 15.39 0.42 8.05
N ALA A 138 15.50 0.31 9.36
CA ALA A 138 15.29 1.37 10.35
C ALA A 138 16.30 1.17 11.49
N PRO A 139 16.45 2.11 12.45
CA PRO A 139 17.31 1.87 13.60
C PRO A 139 16.88 0.59 14.32
N ARG A 140 17.83 -0.32 14.51
CA ARG A 140 17.64 -1.63 15.18
C ARG A 140 16.79 -2.65 14.40
N VAL A 141 16.30 -2.31 13.21
CA VAL A 141 15.44 -3.19 12.40
C VAL A 141 15.95 -3.27 10.97
N SER A 142 15.98 -4.47 10.40
CA SER A 142 16.02 -4.65 8.95
C SER A 142 15.20 -5.86 8.54
N PHE A 143 14.72 -5.89 7.31
CA PHE A 143 13.96 -7.02 6.78
C PHE A 143 14.21 -7.20 5.29
N ASP A 144 14.16 -8.45 4.85
CA ASP A 144 14.11 -8.87 3.44
C ASP A 144 13.11 -10.01 3.37
N LEU A 145 11.93 -9.70 2.85
CA LEU A 145 10.78 -10.59 2.83
C LEU A 145 10.27 -10.74 1.40
N LEU A 146 9.72 -11.90 1.09
CA LEU A 146 8.95 -12.15 -0.11
C LEU A 146 7.50 -12.39 0.30
N ALA A 147 6.60 -11.53 -0.15
CA ALA A 147 5.17 -11.82 -0.15
C ALA A 147 4.84 -12.56 -1.45
N GLY A 148 4.60 -13.87 -1.37
CA GLY A 148 4.24 -14.68 -2.53
C GLY A 148 2.91 -14.25 -3.14
N ARG A 149 2.73 -14.51 -4.44
CA ARG A 149 1.46 -14.32 -5.14
C ARG A 149 1.00 -15.66 -5.73
N PRO A 150 0.23 -16.46 -4.98
CA PRO A 150 -0.32 -17.71 -5.49
C PRO A 150 -1.16 -17.51 -6.75
N ALA A 151 -1.24 -18.53 -7.60
CA ALA A 151 -2.10 -18.50 -8.77
C ALA A 151 -3.57 -18.32 -8.36
N GLY A 152 -4.26 -17.38 -9.00
CA GLY A 152 -5.66 -17.05 -8.69
C GLY A 152 -5.86 -16.23 -7.41
N HIS A 153 -4.78 -15.70 -6.80
CA HIS A 153 -4.89 -14.80 -5.65
C HIS A 153 -5.67 -13.53 -6.02
N GLU A 154 -6.69 -13.21 -5.22
CA GLU A 154 -7.54 -12.04 -5.39
C GLU A 154 -7.18 -10.95 -4.38
N ALA A 155 -7.45 -9.70 -4.74
CA ALA A 155 -7.36 -8.53 -3.87
C ALA A 155 -8.66 -7.73 -3.97
N LEU A 156 -9.04 -7.03 -2.91
CA LEU A 156 -10.26 -6.23 -2.93
C LEU A 156 -9.95 -4.75 -3.21
N GLY A 157 -10.23 -4.29 -4.43
CA GLY A 157 -10.24 -2.87 -4.78
C GLY A 157 -11.63 -2.26 -4.57
N VAL A 158 -11.75 -1.07 -3.97
CA VAL A 158 -13.03 -0.36 -3.77
C VAL A 158 -12.87 1.13 -4.03
N VAL A 159 -13.78 1.68 -4.83
CA VAL A 159 -13.91 3.12 -5.05
C VAL A 159 -15.07 3.66 -4.21
N VAL A 160 -14.79 4.65 -3.37
CA VAL A 160 -15.75 5.27 -2.45
C VAL A 160 -15.86 6.77 -2.75
N PRO A 161 -16.90 7.19 -3.48
CA PRO A 161 -17.24 8.60 -3.61
C PRO A 161 -17.70 9.18 -2.25
N TRP A 162 -17.26 10.39 -1.90
CA TRP A 162 -17.65 11.00 -0.61
C TRP A 162 -19.00 11.72 -0.63
N ARG A 163 -19.61 11.80 -1.82
CA ARG A 163 -20.97 12.33 -2.03
C ARG A 163 -21.61 11.61 -3.21
N THR A 164 -22.92 11.71 -3.32
CA THR A 164 -23.68 11.30 -4.51
C THR A 164 -23.77 12.44 -5.52
N GLY A 165 -24.17 12.14 -6.76
CA GLY A 165 -24.37 13.12 -7.82
C GLY A 165 -23.20 13.25 -8.81
N ASP A 166 -23.21 14.29 -9.62
CA ASP A 166 -22.23 14.55 -10.69
C ASP A 166 -21.03 15.35 -10.18
N GLY A 167 -19.93 15.31 -10.95
CA GLY A 167 -18.69 16.05 -10.71
C GLY A 167 -18.15 15.85 -9.30
N ILE A 168 -17.72 14.64 -8.95
CA ILE A 168 -17.27 14.31 -7.58
C ILE A 168 -15.74 14.53 -7.47
N PRO A 169 -15.28 15.58 -6.76
CA PRO A 169 -13.86 15.92 -6.65
C PRO A 169 -13.18 15.27 -5.44
N ARG A 170 -13.93 14.52 -4.62
CA ARG A 170 -13.44 13.87 -3.40
C ARG A 170 -13.96 12.44 -3.32
N PHE A 171 -13.03 11.52 -3.32
CA PHE A 171 -13.26 10.09 -3.31
C PHE A 171 -12.03 9.40 -2.72
N GLN A 172 -12.19 8.13 -2.40
CA GLN A 172 -11.11 7.26 -2.00
C GLN A 172 -11.10 6.04 -2.93
N TYR A 173 -9.91 5.60 -3.33
CA TYR A 173 -9.69 4.27 -3.85
C TYR A 173 -8.78 3.53 -2.88
N THR A 174 -9.08 2.27 -2.59
CA THR A 174 -8.26 1.42 -1.74
C THR A 174 -8.19 0.03 -2.32
N VAL A 175 -7.01 -0.59 -2.26
CA VAL A 175 -6.84 -2.02 -2.49
C VAL A 175 -6.44 -2.68 -1.17
N LYS A 176 -7.10 -3.78 -0.86
CA LYS A 176 -6.76 -4.67 0.25
C LYS A 176 -6.31 -6.00 -0.35
N ASP A 177 -4.99 -6.15 -0.47
CA ASP A 177 -4.34 -7.40 -0.84
C ASP A 177 -3.94 -8.13 0.46
N VAL A 178 -4.71 -9.15 0.82
CA VAL A 178 -4.63 -9.79 2.15
C VAL A 178 -4.19 -11.25 2.01
N ALA A 179 -3.62 -11.81 3.09
CA ALA A 179 -3.27 -13.23 3.19
C ALA A 179 -2.28 -13.73 2.12
N ARG A 180 -1.37 -12.86 1.66
CA ARG A 180 -0.23 -13.29 0.84
C ARG A 180 0.77 -14.06 1.71
N PRO A 181 1.17 -15.29 1.33
CA PRO A 181 2.13 -16.06 2.10
C PRO A 181 3.48 -15.35 2.12
N ALA A 182 4.03 -15.12 3.30
CA ALA A 182 5.32 -14.47 3.45
C ALA A 182 6.44 -15.48 3.74
N SER A 183 7.66 -15.08 3.41
CA SER A 183 8.90 -15.78 3.78
C SER A 183 10.08 -14.78 3.81
N GLY A 184 11.20 -15.16 4.43
CA GLY A 184 12.42 -14.35 4.42
C GLY A 184 13.01 -14.19 5.81
N THR A 185 13.55 -13.00 6.10
CA THR A 185 14.23 -12.72 7.37
C THR A 185 13.88 -11.34 7.89
N VAL A 186 13.68 -11.23 9.20
CA VAL A 186 13.63 -9.96 9.95
C VAL A 186 14.76 -9.96 10.98
N THR A 187 15.50 -8.87 11.07
CA THR A 187 16.57 -8.68 12.06
C THR A 187 16.17 -7.58 13.02
N VAL A 188 16.16 -7.90 14.30
CA VAL A 188 15.78 -7.02 15.43
C VAL A 188 16.98 -6.98 16.39
N ASP A 189 17.49 -5.79 16.69
CA ASP A 189 18.67 -5.64 17.58
C ASP A 189 19.90 -6.46 17.18
N GLY A 190 20.08 -6.67 15.88
CA GLY A 190 21.16 -7.49 15.34
C GLY A 190 20.93 -9.01 15.43
N ILE A 191 19.78 -9.44 15.95
CA ILE A 191 19.36 -10.85 15.99
C ILE A 191 18.44 -11.11 14.80
N ALA A 192 18.83 -12.06 13.94
CA ALA A 192 18.02 -12.49 12.81
C ALA A 192 16.95 -13.51 13.25
N HIS A 193 15.74 -13.35 12.72
CA HIS A 193 14.62 -14.24 12.89
C HIS A 193 14.12 -14.68 11.52
N ASP A 194 14.04 -15.99 11.32
CA ASP A 194 13.49 -16.56 10.10
C ASP A 194 11.97 -16.34 10.03
N VAL A 195 11.52 -15.99 8.84
CA VAL A 195 10.12 -15.96 8.46
C VAL A 195 9.86 -17.20 7.59
N PRO A 196 9.29 -18.27 8.16
CA PRO A 196 9.08 -19.51 7.44
C PRO A 196 8.06 -19.30 6.31
N THR A 197 8.21 -20.08 5.24
CA THR A 197 7.29 -20.06 4.10
C THR A 197 5.85 -20.26 4.54
N GLY A 198 4.97 -19.35 4.10
CA GLY A 198 3.54 -19.41 4.40
C GLY A 198 3.14 -18.66 5.66
N SER A 199 4.03 -17.84 6.23
CA SER A 199 3.70 -16.90 7.30
C SER A 199 2.63 -15.89 6.87
#